data_AF-A0A2M7XIU4-F1
#
_entry.id   AF-A0A2M7XIU4-F1
#
_cell.length_a   1.000
_cell.length_b   1.000
_cell.length_c   1.000
_cell.angle_alpha   90.00
_cell.angle_beta   90.00
_cell.angle_gamma   90.00
#
_symmetry.space_group_name_H-M   'P 1'
#
loop_
_entity.id
_entity.type
_entity.pdbx_description
1 polymer ?
#
loop_
_entity_poly.entity_id
_entity_poly.type
_entity_poly.pdbx_seq_one_letter_code
_entity_poly.pdbx_strand_id
1 'polypeptide(L)'
;MKISINTNDLIDIMDIVTSFVAKNATLPILQNMYFKASIDSLVLRATDMEKYVEIEMPCAVVVEGAITVNAKTFSDIVRTIEEKTIEINVDQKSQIMTIKSAKDVFEINGIAASEYVALPDVPKDNS
;
A
#
# COMPACT_ATOMS: atom_id res chain seq x y z
N MET A 1 -4.80 9.54 6.31
CA MET A 1 -5.53 8.57 5.47
C MET A 1 -6.39 7.69 6.37
N LYS A 2 -7.65 7.47 6.00
CA LYS A 2 -8.54 6.50 6.65
C LYS A 2 -9.47 5.91 5.58
N ILE A 3 -9.43 4.59 5.42
CA ILE A 3 -10.24 3.85 4.44
C ILE A 3 -10.87 2.61 5.06
N SER A 4 -11.92 2.10 4.41
CA SER A 4 -12.47 0.77 4.63
C SER A 4 -12.50 0.01 3.30
N ILE A 5 -12.03 -1.22 3.31
CA ILE A 5 -11.79 -2.01 2.09
C ILE A 5 -12.08 -3.49 2.32
N ASN A 6 -12.47 -4.17 1.25
CA ASN A 6 -12.71 -5.61 1.25
C ASN A 6 -11.36 -6.35 1.37
N THR A 7 -11.30 -7.28 2.32
CA THR A 7 -10.08 -8.04 2.62
C THR A 7 -9.69 -8.97 1.48
N ASN A 8 -10.65 -9.63 0.83
CA ASN A 8 -10.37 -10.54 -0.28
C ASN A 8 -9.85 -9.79 -1.50
N ASP A 9 -10.45 -8.63 -1.83
CA ASP A 9 -10.00 -7.80 -2.95
C ASP A 9 -8.54 -7.38 -2.76
N LEU A 10 -8.12 -7.05 -1.52
CA LEU A 10 -6.72 -6.80 -1.19
C LEU A 10 -5.86 -8.05 -1.38
N ILE A 11 -6.24 -9.19 -0.79
CA ILE A 11 -5.47 -10.45 -0.85
C ILE A 11 -5.21 -10.86 -2.30
N ASP A 12 -6.20 -10.74 -3.17
CA ASP A 12 -6.13 -11.14 -4.58
C ASP A 12 -5.02 -10.42 -5.35
N ILE A 13 -4.71 -9.17 -4.96
CA ILE A 13 -3.66 -8.38 -5.61
C ILE A 13 -2.32 -8.39 -4.84
N MET A 14 -2.28 -8.89 -3.60
CA MET A 14 -1.07 -8.85 -2.75
C MET A 14 0.11 -9.58 -3.38
N ASP A 15 -0.11 -10.75 -3.99
CA ASP A 15 0.97 -11.52 -4.62
C ASP A 15 1.58 -10.77 -5.81
N ILE A 16 0.74 -10.08 -6.58
CA ILE A 16 1.19 -9.25 -7.69
C ILE A 16 2.03 -8.10 -7.14
N VAL A 17 1.47 -7.25 -6.28
CA VAL A 17 2.18 -6.04 -5.78
C VAL A 17 3.47 -6.40 -5.04
N THR A 18 3.46 -7.44 -4.21
CA THR A 18 4.64 -7.88 -3.45
C THR A 18 5.75 -8.44 -4.35
N SER A 19 5.42 -8.97 -5.55
CA SER A 19 6.42 -9.45 -6.50
C SER A 19 7.21 -8.33 -7.20
N PHE A 20 6.73 -7.08 -7.13
CA PHE A 20 7.35 -5.90 -7.74
C PHE A 20 8.22 -5.09 -6.76
N VAL A 21 8.25 -5.45 -5.47
CA VAL A 21 9.22 -4.85 -4.54
C VAL A 21 10.54 -5.61 -4.56
N ALA A 22 11.63 -4.91 -4.25
CA ALA A 22 12.93 -5.54 -4.11
C ALA A 22 12.94 -6.46 -2.88
N LYS A 23 13.25 -7.77 -3.06
CA LYS A 23 13.29 -8.73 -1.95
C LYS A 23 14.42 -8.41 -0.95
N ASN A 24 15.58 -8.04 -1.47
CA ASN A 24 16.76 -7.65 -0.71
C ASN A 24 17.33 -6.37 -1.34
N ALA A 25 17.08 -5.21 -0.72
CA ALA A 25 17.56 -3.93 -1.21
C ALA A 25 18.46 -3.25 -0.19
N THR A 26 19.50 -2.57 -0.67
CA THR A 26 20.30 -1.66 0.17
C THR A 26 19.45 -0.47 0.64
N LEU A 27 18.48 -0.05 -0.16
CA LEU A 27 17.55 1.02 0.17
C LEU A 27 16.21 0.41 0.65
N PRO A 28 15.86 0.50 1.96
CA PRO A 28 14.68 -0.17 2.51
C PRO A 28 13.35 0.25 1.88
N ILE A 29 13.25 1.48 1.37
CA ILE A 29 12.03 1.99 0.71
C ILE A 29 11.65 1.18 -0.54
N LEU A 30 12.60 0.52 -1.19
CA LEU A 30 12.34 -0.34 -2.37
C LEU A 30 11.69 -1.68 -1.98
N GLN A 31 11.64 -2.01 -0.68
CA GLN A 31 10.88 -3.13 -0.15
C GLN A 31 9.44 -2.72 0.22
N ASN A 32 9.13 -1.43 0.14
CA ASN A 32 7.82 -0.90 0.47
C ASN A 32 6.90 -0.86 -0.75
N MET A 33 5.61 -1.03 -0.47
CA MET A 33 4.54 -0.63 -1.38
C MET A 33 4.00 0.73 -0.95
N TYR A 34 3.65 1.53 -1.94
CA TYR A 34 3.03 2.84 -1.78
C TYR A 34 1.52 2.69 -1.77
N PHE A 35 0.87 3.35 -0.81
CA PHE A 35 -0.57 3.45 -0.67
C PHE A 35 -0.97 4.90 -0.87
N LYS A 36 -1.99 5.15 -1.70
CA LYS A 36 -2.66 6.45 -1.78
C LYS A 36 -4.16 6.25 -1.87
N ALA A 37 -4.89 6.76 -0.88
CA ALA A 37 -6.33 6.88 -0.95
C ALA A 37 -6.71 8.24 -1.52
N SER A 38 -7.55 8.23 -2.55
CA SER A 38 -8.18 9.42 -3.12
C SER A 38 -9.53 9.04 -3.69
N ILE A 39 -10.54 9.91 -3.53
CA ILE A 39 -11.92 9.80 -4.05
C ILE A 39 -12.34 8.37 -4.46
N ASP A 40 -12.92 7.63 -3.51
CA ASP A 40 -13.49 6.29 -3.69
C ASP A 40 -12.53 5.18 -4.16
N SER A 41 -11.22 5.44 -4.19
CA SER A 41 -10.23 4.45 -4.58
C SER A 41 -8.97 4.44 -3.70
N LEU A 42 -8.33 3.28 -3.68
CA LEU A 42 -6.99 3.06 -3.16
C LEU A 42 -6.08 2.70 -4.33
N VAL A 43 -5.00 3.45 -4.48
CA VAL A 43 -3.91 3.16 -5.41
C VAL A 43 -2.78 2.49 -4.64
N LEU A 44 -2.37 1.31 -5.09
CA LEU A 44 -1.16 0.61 -4.66
C LEU A 44 -0.09 0.70 -5.74
N ARG A 45 1.14 1.01 -5.34
CA ARG A 45 2.30 0.96 -6.26
C ARG A 45 3.46 0.20 -5.63
N ALA A 46 4.22 -0.48 -6.47
CA ALA A 46 5.46 -1.13 -6.07
C ALA A 46 6.48 -1.09 -7.22
N THR A 47 7.75 -1.00 -6.86
CA THR A 47 8.86 -1.03 -7.82
C THR A 47 10.14 -1.52 -7.18
N ASP A 48 10.98 -2.16 -8.00
CA ASP A 48 12.37 -2.51 -7.69
C ASP A 48 13.37 -1.66 -8.50
N MET A 49 12.90 -0.55 -9.09
CA MET A 49 13.59 0.33 -10.06
C MET A 49 13.74 -0.23 -11.48
N GLU A 50 13.53 -1.53 -11.70
CA GLU A 50 13.53 -2.13 -13.03
C GLU A 50 12.11 -2.36 -13.55
N LYS A 51 11.19 -2.68 -12.64
CA LYS A 51 9.79 -2.97 -12.91
C LYS A 51 8.90 -2.11 -12.04
N TYR A 52 7.71 -1.81 -12.55
CA TYR A 52 6.72 -0.98 -11.87
C TYR A 52 5.35 -1.61 -12.01
N VAL A 53 4.55 -1.53 -10.94
CA VAL A 53 3.13 -1.87 -10.95
C VAL A 53 2.34 -0.76 -10.26
N GLU A 54 1.18 -0.45 -10.83
CA GLU A 54 0.14 0.38 -10.23
C GLU A 54 -1.18 -0.36 -10.33
N ILE A 55 -1.88 -0.50 -9.21
CA ILE A 55 -3.22 -1.08 -9.15
C ILE A 55 -4.11 -0.10 -8.42
N GLU A 56 -5.21 0.27 -9.06
CA GLU A 56 -6.28 1.05 -8.44
C GLU A 56 -7.45 0.13 -8.14
N MET A 57 -8.00 0.24 -6.93
CA MET A 57 -9.13 -0.57 -6.50
C MET A 57 -10.16 0.28 -5.73
N PRO A 58 -11.46 -0.02 -5.86
CA PRO A 58 -12.49 0.71 -5.15
C PRO A 58 -12.39 0.49 -3.65
N CYS A 59 -12.53 1.56 -2.86
CA CYS A 59 -12.66 1.47 -1.41
C CYS A 59 -13.45 2.65 -0.85
N ALA A 60 -13.97 2.51 0.37
CA ALA A 60 -14.61 3.62 1.05
C ALA A 60 -13.55 4.53 1.68
N VAL A 61 -13.35 5.73 1.13
CA VAL A 61 -12.38 6.70 1.63
C VAL A 61 -13.05 7.70 2.57
N VAL A 62 -12.61 7.72 3.84
CA VAL A 62 -13.09 8.69 4.84
C VAL A 62 -12.13 9.87 4.93
N VAL A 63 -10.82 9.60 4.85
CA VAL A 63 -9.78 10.63 4.86
C VAL A 63 -8.74 10.24 3.81
N GLU A 64 -8.46 11.14 2.88
CA GLU A 64 -7.40 10.94 1.89
C GLU A 64 -6.00 10.89 2.54
N GLY A 65 -5.02 10.45 1.75
CA GLY A 65 -3.62 10.53 2.13
C GLY A 65 -2.82 9.38 1.54
N ALA A 66 -1.53 9.35 1.89
CA ALA A 66 -0.61 8.37 1.35
C ALA A 66 0.45 7.95 2.38
N ILE A 67 1.03 6.77 2.18
CA ILE A 67 2.13 6.23 2.98
C ILE A 67 2.85 5.15 2.19
N THR A 68 4.06 4.81 2.57
CA THR A 68 4.70 3.56 2.14
C THR A 68 4.88 2.62 3.33
N VAL A 69 4.65 1.32 3.15
CA VAL A 69 4.90 0.31 4.18
C VAL A 69 5.53 -0.94 3.57
N ASN A 70 6.24 -1.71 4.38
CA ASN A 70 6.88 -2.94 3.91
C ASN A 70 5.84 -3.90 3.31
N ALA A 71 6.03 -4.28 2.05
CA ALA A 71 5.03 -5.05 1.30
C ALA A 71 4.82 -6.45 1.88
N LYS A 72 5.92 -7.10 2.31
CA LYS A 72 5.84 -8.44 2.90
C LYS A 72 5.08 -8.40 4.23
N THR A 73 5.42 -7.47 5.12
CA THR A 73 4.75 -7.33 6.41
C THR A 73 3.26 -7.05 6.23
N PHE A 74 2.89 -6.13 5.34
CA PHE A 74 1.49 -5.82 5.05
C PHE A 74 0.75 -7.06 4.50
N SER A 75 1.32 -7.74 3.50
CA SER A 75 0.74 -8.95 2.91
C SER A 75 0.55 -10.05 3.96
N ASP A 76 1.55 -10.30 4.80
CA ASP A 76 1.47 -11.31 5.86
C ASP A 76 0.32 -11.00 6.81
N ILE A 77 0.17 -9.74 7.25
CA ILE A 77 -0.90 -9.32 8.16
C ILE A 77 -2.28 -9.50 7.51
N VAL A 78 -2.50 -8.97 6.32
CA VAL A 78 -3.81 -9.04 5.66
C VAL A 78 -4.26 -10.49 5.45
N ARG A 79 -3.33 -11.40 5.18
CA ARG A 79 -3.61 -12.84 5.03
C ARG A 79 -4.00 -13.56 6.33
N THR A 80 -3.74 -12.95 7.49
CA THR A 80 -4.19 -13.50 8.79
C THR A 80 -5.63 -13.11 9.16
N ILE A 81 -6.22 -12.16 8.44
CA ILE A 81 -7.52 -11.60 8.76
C ILE A 81 -8.62 -12.41 8.05
N GLU A 82 -9.61 -12.89 8.79
CA GLU A 82 -10.74 -13.67 8.26
C GLU A 82 -11.96 -12.79 7.95
N GLU A 83 -12.01 -11.59 8.53
CA GLU A 83 -13.10 -10.66 8.36
C GLU A 83 -13.17 -10.12 6.92
N LYS A 84 -14.38 -9.97 6.38
CA LYS A 84 -14.61 -9.51 4.99
C LYS A 84 -14.13 -8.08 4.73
N THR A 85 -14.06 -7.25 5.77
CA THR A 85 -13.77 -5.83 5.65
C THR A 85 -12.85 -5.41 6.78
N ILE A 86 -11.84 -4.61 6.43
CA ILE A 86 -10.89 -4.02 7.37
C ILE A 86 -10.89 -2.51 7.26
N GLU A 87 -10.53 -1.83 8.35
CA GLU A 87 -10.21 -0.41 8.36
C GLU A 87 -8.70 -0.23 8.34
N ILE A 88 -8.22 0.68 7.48
CA ILE A 88 -6.82 1.11 7.46
C ILE A 88 -6.78 2.58 7.80
N ASN A 89 -6.03 2.93 8.85
CA ASN A 89 -5.81 4.29 9.28
C ASN A 89 -4.32 4.61 9.27
N VAL A 90 -3.98 5.84 8.89
CA VAL A 90 -2.59 6.33 8.92
C VAL A 90 -2.51 7.67 9.60
N ASP A 91 -1.71 7.70 10.65
CA ASP A 91 -1.23 8.94 11.24
C ASP A 91 -0.05 9.47 10.41
N GLN A 92 -0.30 10.58 9.72
CA GLN A 92 0.66 11.22 8.84
C GLN A 92 1.82 11.92 9.58
N LYS A 93 1.70 12.14 10.90
CA LYS A 93 2.80 12.71 11.69
C LYS A 93 3.78 11.62 12.13
N SER A 94 3.24 10.51 12.64
CA SER A 94 4.05 9.39 13.14
C SER A 94 4.43 8.39 12.04
N GLN A 95 3.78 8.44 10.87
CA GLN A 95 3.92 7.47 9.79
C GLN A 95 3.58 6.04 10.22
N ILE A 96 2.64 5.89 11.15
CA ILE A 96 2.14 4.58 11.58
C ILE A 96 0.87 4.25 10.80
N MET A 97 0.86 3.09 10.15
CA MET A 97 -0.35 2.48 9.58
C MET A 97 -0.95 1.51 10.61
N THR A 98 -2.20 1.73 10.96
CA THR A 98 -3.01 0.81 11.78
C THR A 98 -4.00 0.07 10.90
N ILE A 99 -3.99 -1.26 10.96
CA ILE A 99 -4.96 -2.14 10.29
C ILE A 99 -5.85 -2.72 11.37
N LYS A 100 -7.16 -2.52 11.25
CA LYS A 100 -8.13 -2.95 12.26
C LYS A 100 -9.20 -3.83 11.62
N SER A 101 -9.36 -5.03 12.19
CA SER A 101 -10.53 -5.89 11.95
C SER A 101 -11.45 -5.85 13.17
N ALA A 102 -12.47 -6.72 13.19
CA ALA A 102 -13.34 -6.87 14.36
C ALA A 102 -12.59 -7.47 15.58
N LYS A 103 -11.57 -8.31 15.32
CA LYS A 103 -10.87 -9.08 16.36
C LYS A 103 -9.46 -8.57 16.62
N ASP A 104 -8.80 -8.02 15.61
CA ASP A 104 -7.37 -7.74 15.63
C ASP A 104 -7.07 -6.28 15.31
N VAL A 105 -5.95 -5.82 15.86
CA VAL A 105 -5.35 -4.51 15.54
C VAL A 105 -3.87 -4.73 15.32
N PHE A 106 -3.40 -4.31 14.15
CA PHE A 106 -2.00 -4.37 13.76
C PHE A 106 -1.47 -2.97 13.51
N GLU A 107 -0.20 -2.75 13.84
CA GLU A 107 0.50 -1.51 13.53
C GLU A 107 1.77 -1.80 12.72
N ILE A 108 1.98 -1.01 11.67
CA ILE A 108 3.14 -1.10 10.80
C ILE A 108 3.78 0.29 10.75
N ASN A 109 5.08 0.34 11.03
CA ASN A 109 5.87 1.55 10.78
C ASN A 109 6.02 1.72 9.26
N GLY A 110 5.56 2.85 8.75
CA GLY A 110 5.75 3.25 7.37
C GLY A 110 6.83 4.30 7.21
N ILE A 111 6.98 4.73 5.97
CA ILE A 111 7.83 5.85 5.56
C ILE A 111 6.95 6.82 4.76
N ALA A 112 7.24 8.11 4.88
CA ALA A 112 6.50 9.16 4.21
C ALA A 112 6.37 8.90 2.71
N ALA A 113 5.17 9.15 2.17
CA ALA A 113 4.87 8.99 0.75
C ALA A 113 5.80 9.80 -0.18
N SER A 114 6.34 10.91 0.29
CA SER A 114 7.28 11.78 -0.44
C SER A 114 8.65 11.14 -0.66
N GLU A 115 9.01 10.11 0.11
CA GLU A 115 10.27 9.37 -0.05
C GLU A 115 10.13 8.22 -1.07
N TYR A 116 8.92 7.96 -1.56
CA TYR A 116 8.69 6.93 -2.55
C TYR A 116 9.41 7.26 -3.85
N VAL A 117 10.29 6.36 -4.27
CA VAL A 117 11.08 6.44 -5.49
C VAL A 117 10.37 5.64 -6.58
N ALA A 118 9.29 6.18 -7.15
CA ALA A 118 8.81 5.71 -8.44
C ALA A 118 8.09 6.79 -9.24
N LEU A 119 8.74 7.23 -10.31
CA LEU A 119 8.38 6.98 -11.70
C LEU A 119 9.65 7.26 -12.51
N PRO A 120 10.16 6.36 -13.37
CA PRO A 120 10.92 6.83 -14.51
C PRO A 120 9.96 7.71 -15.34
N ASP A 121 10.39 8.91 -15.71
CA ASP A 121 9.67 9.71 -16.70
C ASP A 121 9.57 8.88 -17.98
N VAL A 122 8.44 8.22 -18.22
CA VAL A 122 8.12 7.72 -19.55
C VAL A 122 7.77 8.96 -20.36
N PRO A 123 8.58 9.37 -21.36
CA PRO A 123 8.18 10.45 -22.24
C PRO A 123 6.83 10.06 -22.82
N LYS A 124 5.79 10.86 -22.54
CA LYS A 124 4.53 10.73 -23.24
C LYS A 124 4.84 11.00 -24.70
N ASP A 125 4.88 9.94 -25.51
CA ASP A 125 4.87 10.10 -26.95
C ASP A 125 3.51 10.70 -27.28
N ASN A 126 3.49 12.00 -27.54
CA ASN A 126 2.31 12.71 -27.99
C ASN A 126 2.02 12.23 -29.43
N SER A 127 1.26 11.14 -29.56
CA SER A 127 0.58 10.78 -30.81
C SER A 127 -0.82 11.38 -30.84
#